data_AF-A0A5M6CEU3-F1
#
_entry.id   AF-A0A5M6CEU3-F1
#
_cell.length_a   1.000
_cell.length_b   1.000
_cell.length_c   1.000
_cell.angle_alpha   90.00
_cell.angle_beta   90.00
_cell.angle_gamma   90.00
#
_symmetry.space_group_name_H-M   'P 1'
#
loop_
_entity.id
_entity.type
_entity.pdbx_description
1 polymer ?
#
loop_
_entity_poly.entity_id
_entity_poly.type
_entity_poly.pdbx_seq_one_letter_code
_entity_poly.pdbx_strand_id
1 'polypeptide(L)'
;MSKVISLIIALFITFSFASAKANNNLEANTPETKALKGSRLFLNCQIFVSHDSKSTEVDTVSNQGDYIEFGENGVAYMFYKGKMDSLHYYFTDNNKVSFGDTPFEIKSLGNGYYSLYQKELEKNGDYNSVTYNLKKDDKNYSFKN
;
A
#
# COMPACT_ATOMS: atom_id res chain seq x y z
N MET A 1 -9.13 36.32 1.10
CA MET A 1 -10.01 35.56 0.18
C MET A 1 -9.19 35.13 -1.02
N SER A 2 -9.49 33.95 -1.58
CA SER A 2 -8.88 33.29 -2.76
C SER A 2 -7.60 32.50 -2.42
N LYS A 3 -7.46 31.19 -2.62
CA LYS A 3 -8.30 30.20 -3.32
C LYS A 3 -8.21 28.85 -2.60
N VAL A 4 -9.38 28.26 -2.40
CA VAL A 4 -9.58 26.82 -2.24
C VAL A 4 -9.02 26.15 -3.49
N ILE A 5 -8.05 25.25 -3.33
CA ILE A 5 -7.84 24.17 -4.30
C ILE A 5 -7.98 22.89 -3.50
N SER A 6 -9.18 22.32 -3.61
CA SER A 6 -9.51 20.97 -3.21
C SER A 6 -8.55 20.01 -3.91
N LEU A 7 -7.54 19.50 -3.21
CA LEU A 7 -6.82 18.32 -3.66
C LEU A 7 -7.50 17.07 -3.09
N ILE A 8 -8.79 16.89 -3.42
CA ILE A 8 -9.41 15.57 -3.38
C ILE A 8 -8.98 14.89 -4.67
N ILE A 9 -7.75 14.40 -4.73
CA ILE A 9 -7.39 13.40 -5.73
C ILE A 9 -7.68 12.05 -5.10
N ALA A 10 -8.95 11.67 -5.21
CA ALA A 10 -9.34 10.28 -5.12
C ALA A 10 -8.74 9.57 -6.33
N LEU A 11 -7.48 9.14 -6.22
CA LEU A 11 -6.86 8.26 -7.21
C LEU A 11 -7.42 6.84 -7.00
N PHE A 12 -8.70 6.67 -7.33
CA PHE A 12 -9.22 5.35 -7.66
C PHE A 12 -8.63 4.99 -9.02
N ILE A 13 -7.43 4.41 -9.01
CA ILE A 13 -6.88 3.76 -10.19
C ILE A 13 -7.80 2.57 -10.47
N THR A 14 -8.62 2.69 -11.50
CA THR A 14 -9.31 1.54 -12.09
C THR A 14 -8.24 0.62 -12.66
N PHE A 15 -7.96 -0.49 -11.98
CA PHE A 15 -7.06 -1.53 -12.47
C PHE A 15 -7.65 -2.15 -13.75
N SER A 16 -7.18 -1.69 -14.90
CA SER A 16 -7.43 -2.38 -16.17
C SER A 16 -6.50 -3.59 -16.24
N PHE A 17 -7.09 -4.79 -16.21
CA PHE A 17 -6.36 -6.04 -16.34
C PHE A 17 -5.68 -6.16 -17.71
N ALA A 18 -4.40 -5.80 -17.79
CA ALA A 18 -3.51 -6.25 -18.84
C ALA A 18 -2.65 -7.39 -18.29
N SER A 19 -3.11 -8.62 -18.52
CA SER A 19 -2.39 -9.84 -18.17
C SER A 19 -1.23 -10.06 -19.14
N ALA A 20 0.01 -9.98 -18.64
CA ALA A 20 1.18 -10.59 -19.26
C ALA A 20 2.07 -11.15 -18.14
N LYS A 21 1.88 -12.44 -17.83
CA LYS A 21 2.45 -13.11 -16.65
C LYS A 21 3.65 -13.98 -17.06
N ALA A 22 4.85 -13.58 -16.69
CA ALA A 22 5.95 -14.50 -16.40
C ALA A 22 6.02 -14.66 -14.87
N ASN A 23 5.62 -15.84 -14.40
CA ASN A 23 5.32 -16.16 -13.01
C ASN A 23 6.61 -16.45 -12.21
N ASN A 24 7.22 -15.41 -11.64
CA ASN A 24 8.23 -15.54 -10.59
C ASN A 24 7.66 -15.06 -9.25
N ASN A 25 6.45 -15.51 -8.90
CA ASN A 25 5.86 -15.21 -7.60
C ASN A 25 6.76 -15.82 -6.51
N LEU A 26 7.45 -14.97 -5.75
CA LEU A 26 8.25 -15.42 -4.63
C LEU A 26 7.33 -15.79 -3.46
N GLU A 27 7.67 -16.88 -2.78
CA GLU A 27 7.03 -17.20 -1.51
C GLU A 27 7.49 -16.23 -0.42
N ALA A 28 6.61 -15.98 0.56
CA ALA A 28 6.95 -15.19 1.74
C ALA A 28 8.01 -15.91 2.59
N ASN A 29 9.28 -15.61 2.35
CA ASN A 29 10.42 -16.29 2.97
C ASN A 29 11.15 -15.41 4.00
N THR A 30 10.96 -14.09 3.95
CA THR A 30 11.57 -13.11 4.87
C THR A 30 10.65 -12.67 6.00
N PRO A 31 11.18 -12.10 7.10
CA PRO A 31 10.36 -11.53 8.16
C PRO A 31 9.33 -10.51 7.67
N GLU A 32 9.70 -9.66 6.71
CA GLU A 32 8.86 -8.61 6.13
C GLU A 32 7.68 -9.20 5.35
N THR A 33 7.95 -10.13 4.42
CA THR A 33 6.91 -10.74 3.60
C THR A 33 6.02 -11.69 4.40
N LYS A 34 6.58 -12.41 5.38
CA LYS A 34 5.83 -13.25 6.33
C LYS A 34 4.96 -12.42 7.27
N ALA A 35 5.40 -11.22 7.64
CA ALA A 35 4.60 -10.35 8.48
C ALA A 35 3.32 -9.86 7.81
N LEU A 36 3.35 -9.72 6.48
CA LEU A 36 2.20 -9.34 5.65
C LEU A 36 1.29 -10.53 5.38
N LYS A 37 1.80 -11.63 4.82
CA LYS A 37 0.96 -12.76 4.40
C LYS A 37 0.14 -13.32 5.58
N GLY A 38 -1.18 -13.43 5.39
CA GLY A 38 -2.12 -13.91 6.40
C GLY A 38 -2.44 -12.88 7.50
N SER A 39 -2.10 -11.60 7.32
CA SER A 39 -2.27 -10.58 8.35
C SER A 39 -3.28 -9.50 7.95
N ARG A 40 -3.92 -8.91 8.96
CA ARG A 40 -4.64 -7.65 8.85
C ARG A 40 -3.83 -6.54 9.50
N LEU A 41 -3.53 -5.50 8.74
CA LEU A 41 -2.78 -4.33 9.19
C LEU A 41 -3.66 -3.09 9.06
N PHE A 42 -3.85 -2.39 10.16
CA PHE A 42 -4.62 -1.15 10.21
C PHE A 42 -3.80 0.02 9.71
N LEU A 43 -4.43 0.88 8.91
CA LEU A 43 -3.83 2.11 8.43
C LEU A 43 -3.76 3.12 9.57
N ASN A 44 -2.54 3.49 9.95
CA ASN A 44 -2.30 4.59 10.87
C ASN A 44 -2.40 5.93 10.12
N CYS A 45 -1.67 6.04 9.01
CA CYS A 45 -1.80 7.14 8.07
C CYS A 45 -1.29 6.75 6.68
N GLN A 46 -1.79 7.46 5.68
CA GLN A 46 -1.33 7.46 4.31
C GLN A 46 -0.71 8.81 4.01
N ILE A 47 0.48 8.82 3.42
CA ILE A 47 1.20 10.04 3.05
C ILE A 47 1.35 10.03 1.53
N PHE A 48 0.90 11.09 0.87
CA PHE A 48 1.13 11.33 -0.54
C PHE A 48 2.13 12.47 -0.70
N VAL A 49 3.09 12.30 -1.61
CA VAL A 49 4.03 13.35 -1.99
C VAL A 49 3.98 13.49 -3.50
N SER A 50 3.77 14.71 -3.97
CA SER A 50 3.94 15.09 -5.36
C SER A 50 5.04 16.14 -5.46
N HIS A 51 6.04 15.89 -6.29
CA HIS A 51 7.17 16.77 -6.49
C HIS A 51 7.30 17.12 -7.95
N ASP A 52 7.36 18.42 -8.22
CA ASP A 52 7.65 18.94 -9.54
C ASP A 52 8.83 19.92 -9.49
N SER A 53 9.26 20.39 -10.67
CA SER A 53 10.31 21.41 -10.80
C SER A 53 10.12 22.70 -9.96
N LYS A 54 8.93 22.97 -9.42
CA LYS A 54 8.59 24.21 -8.72
C LYS A 54 8.37 24.00 -7.23
N SER A 55 7.92 22.82 -6.82
CA SER A 55 7.33 22.63 -5.50
C SER A 55 7.32 21.17 -5.06
N THR A 56 7.05 20.97 -3.78
CA THR A 56 6.74 19.66 -3.22
C THR A 56 5.49 19.80 -2.37
N GLU A 57 4.45 19.09 -2.76
CA GLU A 57 3.20 19.01 -2.03
C GLU A 57 3.16 17.70 -1.25
N VAL A 58 2.73 17.78 0.01
CA VAL A 58 2.59 16.63 0.90
C VAL A 58 1.19 16.65 1.49
N ASP A 59 0.47 15.55 1.28
CA ASP A 59 -0.84 15.32 1.91
C ASP A 59 -0.76 14.11 2.85
N THR A 60 -1.43 14.19 4.00
CA THR A 60 -1.49 13.11 4.97
C THR A 60 -2.93 12.85 5.35
N VAL A 61 -3.38 11.62 5.09
CA VAL A 61 -4.74 11.17 5.37
C VAL A 61 -4.69 10.09 6.44
N SER A 62 -5.52 10.22 7.47
CA SER A 62 -5.74 9.19 8.49
C SER A 62 -7.23 9.01 8.70
N ASN A 63 -7.73 7.79 8.59
CA ASN A 63 -9.07 7.45 9.05
C ASN A 63 -8.98 6.23 9.95
N GLN A 64 -9.64 6.33 11.11
CA GLN A 64 -9.65 5.25 12.07
C GLN A 64 -10.41 4.05 11.50
N GLY A 65 -9.80 2.87 11.59
CA GLY A 65 -10.42 1.61 11.16
C GLY A 65 -10.18 1.24 9.69
N ASP A 66 -9.52 2.09 8.90
CA ASP A 66 -9.01 1.68 7.59
C ASP A 66 -7.96 0.57 7.76
N TYR A 67 -7.93 -0.41 6.87
CA TYR A 67 -6.99 -1.54 6.93
C TYR A 67 -6.68 -2.17 5.58
N ILE A 68 -5.60 -2.93 5.54
CA ILE A 68 -5.26 -3.86 4.46
C ILE A 68 -5.13 -5.25 5.08
N GLU A 69 -5.86 -6.21 4.54
CA GLU A 69 -5.77 -7.62 4.91
C GLU A 69 -5.16 -8.42 3.78
N PHE A 70 -4.02 -9.04 4.02
CA PHE A 70 -3.31 -9.87 3.06
C PHE A 70 -3.71 -11.33 3.25
N GLY A 71 -4.64 -11.82 2.44
CA GLY A 71 -5.06 -13.22 2.47
C GLY A 71 -3.94 -14.18 2.10
N GLU A 72 -3.98 -15.39 2.66
CA GLU A 72 -3.00 -16.45 2.33
C GLU A 72 -3.08 -16.91 0.87
N ASN A 73 -4.24 -16.69 0.24
CA ASN A 73 -4.56 -17.01 -1.14
C ASN A 73 -3.99 -16.00 -2.17
N GLY A 74 -3.23 -15.00 -1.75
CA GLY A 74 -2.70 -13.98 -2.66
C GLY A 74 -3.74 -12.93 -3.08
N VAL A 75 -4.81 -12.77 -2.30
CA VAL A 75 -5.78 -11.67 -2.44
C VAL A 75 -5.65 -10.77 -1.22
N ALA A 76 -5.52 -9.47 -1.46
CA ALA A 76 -5.57 -8.45 -0.42
C ALA A 76 -6.93 -7.78 -0.41
N TYR A 77 -7.52 -7.60 0.77
CA TYR A 77 -8.76 -6.87 0.99
C TYR A 77 -8.44 -5.53 1.64
N MET A 78 -8.86 -4.44 1.02
CA MET A 78 -8.63 -3.09 1.50
C MET A 78 -9.94 -2.50 1.98
N PHE A 79 -9.97 -2.00 3.21
CA PHE A 79 -11.07 -1.19 3.72
C PHE A 79 -10.58 0.25 3.88
N TYR A 80 -11.16 1.16 3.11
CA TYR A 80 -10.75 2.55 3.07
C TYR A 80 -11.97 3.48 3.04
N LYS A 81 -12.09 4.36 4.03
CA LYS A 81 -13.18 5.34 4.16
C LYS A 81 -14.58 4.72 4.00
N GLY A 82 -14.80 3.56 4.62
CA GLY A 82 -16.08 2.86 4.59
C GLY A 82 -16.34 2.02 3.34
N LYS A 83 -15.37 1.93 2.41
CA LYS A 83 -15.47 1.12 1.20
C LYS A 83 -14.52 -0.06 1.27
N MET A 84 -15.00 -1.23 0.86
CA MET A 84 -14.19 -2.44 0.72
C MET A 84 -13.83 -2.65 -0.75
N ASP A 85 -12.57 -3.00 -1.00
CA ASP A 85 -12.05 -3.39 -2.31
C ASP A 85 -11.13 -4.62 -2.17
N SER A 86 -10.82 -5.29 -3.27
CA SER A 86 -9.93 -6.44 -3.29
C SER A 86 -9.01 -6.45 -4.50
N LEU A 87 -7.74 -6.79 -4.28
CA LEU A 87 -6.71 -6.84 -5.30
C LEU A 87 -5.89 -8.11 -5.16
N HIS A 88 -5.43 -8.67 -6.27
CA HIS A 88 -4.40 -9.70 -6.20
C HIS A 88 -3.06 -9.08 -5.79
N TYR A 89 -2.32 -9.78 -4.93
CA TYR A 89 -0.96 -9.37 -4.58
C TYR A 89 0.02 -10.52 -4.74
N TYR A 90 1.27 -10.17 -4.97
CA TYR A 90 2.38 -11.11 -5.04
C TYR A 90 3.68 -10.43 -4.59
N PHE A 91 4.60 -11.20 -4.02
CA PHE A 91 5.92 -10.69 -3.66
C PHE A 91 6.83 -10.72 -4.87
N THR A 92 7.42 -9.57 -5.20
CA THR A 92 8.38 -9.43 -6.30
C THR A 92 9.83 -9.53 -5.84
N ASP A 93 10.05 -9.37 -4.53
CA ASP A 93 11.35 -9.52 -3.86
C ASP A 93 11.13 -9.77 -2.35
N ASN A 94 12.22 -10.03 -1.64
CA ASN A 94 12.31 -10.23 -0.20
C ASN A 94 11.68 -9.12 0.65
N ASN A 95 11.58 -7.92 0.12
CA ASN A 95 10.97 -6.78 0.80
C ASN A 95 10.05 -5.99 -0.14
N LYS A 96 9.46 -6.63 -1.15
CA LYS A 96 8.57 -5.95 -2.08
C LYS A 96 7.26 -6.72 -2.29
N VAL A 97 6.15 -5.99 -2.26
CA VAL A 97 4.82 -6.50 -2.59
C VAL A 97 4.23 -5.69 -3.73
N SER A 98 3.71 -6.37 -4.74
CA SER A 98 3.02 -5.73 -5.86
C SER A 98 1.53 -6.04 -5.82
N PHE A 99 0.73 -5.03 -6.16
CA PHE A 99 -0.70 -5.14 -6.47
C PHE A 99 -0.99 -4.85 -7.95
N GLY A 100 0.06 -4.64 -8.76
CA GLY A 100 -0.05 -4.15 -10.14
C GLY A 100 1.33 -3.87 -10.75
N ASP A 101 1.50 -2.66 -11.29
CA ASP A 101 2.67 -2.29 -12.10
C ASP A 101 3.89 -1.93 -11.24
N THR A 102 3.73 -1.00 -10.29
CA THR A 102 4.83 -0.53 -9.44
C THR A 102 4.74 -1.20 -8.06
N PRO A 103 5.73 -2.02 -7.66
CA PRO A 103 5.73 -2.65 -6.34
C PRO A 103 5.96 -1.65 -5.20
N PHE A 104 5.38 -1.94 -4.05
CA PHE A 104 5.68 -1.31 -2.78
C PHE A 104 6.89 -1.97 -2.13
N GLU A 105 7.79 -1.16 -1.60
CA GLU A 105 8.80 -1.57 -0.64
C GLU A 105 8.18 -1.74 0.75
N ILE A 106 8.50 -2.85 1.38
CA ILE A 106 8.06 -3.23 2.72
C ILE A 106 9.19 -2.91 3.69
N LYS A 107 8.89 -2.13 4.71
CA LYS A 107 9.84 -1.83 5.79
C LYS A 107 9.19 -2.09 7.15
N SER A 108 9.85 -2.92 7.97
CA SER A 108 9.52 -3.02 9.39
C SER A 108 10.00 -1.76 10.12
N LEU A 109 9.11 -1.14 10.90
CA LEU A 109 9.41 0.00 11.76
C LEU A 109 9.58 -0.43 13.23
N GLY A 110 9.44 -1.74 13.51
CA GLY A 110 9.45 -2.30 14.86
C GLY A 110 8.09 -2.25 15.55
N ASN A 111 7.93 -2.99 16.66
CA ASN A 111 6.72 -3.00 17.49
C ASN A 111 5.40 -3.21 16.71
N GLY A 112 5.42 -4.07 15.70
CA GLY A 112 4.23 -4.35 14.87
C GLY A 112 3.87 -3.26 13.85
N TYR A 113 4.70 -2.23 13.67
CA TYR A 113 4.53 -1.21 12.65
C TYR A 113 5.29 -1.55 11.37
N TYR A 114 4.64 -1.26 10.24
CA TYR A 114 5.16 -1.49 8.90
C TYR A 114 4.92 -0.27 8.02
N SER A 115 5.80 -0.04 7.05
CA SER A 115 5.61 0.94 5.99
C SER A 115 5.57 0.22 4.66
N LEU A 116 4.55 0.50 3.85
CA LEU A 116 4.55 0.20 2.42
C LEU A 116 4.84 1.49 1.67
N TYR A 117 5.96 1.55 0.95
CA TYR A 117 6.40 2.73 0.23
C TYR A 117 6.50 2.46 -1.27
N GLN A 118 5.91 3.33 -2.08
CA GLN A 118 6.05 3.31 -3.53
C GLN A 118 6.45 4.70 -4.01
N LYS A 119 7.37 4.76 -4.98
CA LYS A 119 7.78 5.98 -5.67
C LYS A 119 7.79 5.76 -7.16
N GLU A 120 7.15 6.66 -7.90
CA GLU A 120 7.13 6.71 -9.35
C GLU A 120 7.87 7.95 -9.80
N LEU A 121 8.98 7.73 -10.52
CA LEU A 121 9.83 8.79 -11.03
C LEU A 121 9.50 9.06 -12.50
N GLU A 122 9.27 10.32 -12.84
CA GLU A 122 9.10 10.79 -14.20
C GLU A 122 10.45 11.10 -14.86
N LYS A 123 10.48 11.13 -16.20
CA LYS A 123 11.72 11.33 -16.98
C LYS A 123 12.40 12.68 -16.72
N ASN A 124 11.64 13.68 -16.32
CA ASN A 124 12.10 15.04 -16.04
C ASN A 124 12.59 15.22 -14.58
N GLY A 125 12.54 14.17 -13.75
CA GLY A 125 12.92 14.22 -12.34
C GLY A 125 11.76 14.49 -11.38
N ASP A 126 10.57 14.84 -11.89
CA ASP A 126 9.34 14.92 -11.11
C ASP A 126 9.00 13.53 -10.54
N TYR A 127 8.31 13.49 -9.41
CA TYR A 127 7.91 12.20 -8.84
C TYR A 127 6.63 12.29 -8.03
N ASN A 128 5.93 11.15 -7.99
CA ASN A 128 4.86 10.92 -7.04
C ASN A 128 5.27 9.76 -6.13
N SER A 129 4.95 9.85 -4.84
CA SER A 129 5.14 8.74 -3.92
C SER A 129 3.99 8.61 -2.95
N VAL A 130 3.74 7.38 -2.53
CA VAL A 130 2.74 7.05 -1.53
C VAL A 130 3.37 6.17 -0.45
N THR A 131 3.07 6.50 0.80
CA THR A 131 3.45 5.70 1.97
C THR A 131 2.20 5.30 2.74
N TYR A 132 2.03 4.00 2.97
CA TYR A 132 1.07 3.49 3.94
C TYR A 132 1.80 3.09 5.21
N ASN A 133 1.58 3.84 6.28
CA ASN A 133 2.04 3.45 7.61
C ASN A 133 0.96 2.58 8.25
N LEU A 134 1.33 1.33 8.49
CA LEU A 134 0.44 0.27 8.91
C LEU A 134 0.82 -0.23 10.29
N LYS A 135 -0.17 -0.65 11.07
CA LYS A 135 0.00 -1.28 12.38
C LYS A 135 -0.68 -2.64 12.37
N LYS A 136 0.06 -3.68 12.74
CA LYS A 136 -0.51 -5.00 12.99
C LYS A 136 -1.44 -4.94 14.20
N ASP A 137 -2.60 -5.58 14.10
CA ASP A 137 -3.42 -5.77 15.28
C ASP A 137 -2.73 -6.77 16.22
N ASP A 138 -2.59 -6.39 17.49
CA ASP A 138 -2.07 -7.28 18.54
C ASP A 138 -3.11 -8.33 18.96
N LYS A 139 -4.35 -8.20 18.47
CA LYS A 139 -5.39 -9.22 18.64
C LYS A 139 -5.14 -10.37 17.68
N ASN A 140 -4.79 -11.54 18.23
CA ASN A 140 -4.79 -12.80 17.51
C ASN A 140 -6.20 -13.10 16.99
N TYR A 141 -6.49 -12.72 15.75
CA TYR A 141 -7.65 -13.23 15.03
C TYR A 141 -7.36 -14.68 14.65
N SER A 142 -7.83 -15.63 15.46
CA SER A 142 -7.92 -17.02 15.02
C SER A 142 -9.07 -17.12 14.03
N PHE A 143 -8.75 -17.17 12.74
CA PHE A 143 -9.73 -17.50 11.71
C PHE A 143 -10.02 -19.00 11.83
N LYS A 144 -11.19 -19.36 12.38
CA LYS A 144 -11.74 -20.70 12.18
C LYS A 144 -12.39 -20.71 10.80
N ASN A 145 -11.84 -21.53 9.91
CA ASN A 145 -12.45 -21.92 8.65
C ASN A 145 -13.88 -22.45 8.86
#